data_AF-A0A4Q7N6A2-F1
#
_entry.id   AF-A0A4Q7N6A2-F1
#
_cell.length_a   1.000
_cell.length_b   1.000
_cell.length_c   1.000
_cell.angle_alpha   90.00
_cell.angle_beta   90.00
_cell.angle_gamma   90.00
#
_symmetry.space_group_name_H-M   'P 1'
#
loop_
_entity.id
_entity.type
_entity.pdbx_description
1 polymer ?
#
loop_
_entity_poly.entity_id
_entity_poly.type
_entity_poly.pdbx_seq_one_letter_code
_entity_poly.pdbx_strand_id
1 'polypeptide(L)'
;MGFPVELEEMIFSVQDGMYTSINVPDNMNEGFSHFYAEVLRVKRVAEEVSRGKNLVIIFDELFKGTNVKDAYDATVAVTEAFADNSNCTYIVSTHIVEAGETLRDRTGHMQFLFFPTIMEKEVPRYIYKLQEGISADRHGMKIIMNEGIVNIIKGA
;
A
#
# COMPACT_ATOMS: atom_id res chain seq x y z
N MET A 1 -16.94 -15.82 -14.18
CA MET A 1 -16.12 -16.95 -14.66
C MET A 1 -15.91 -17.90 -13.48
N GLY A 2 -15.80 -19.22 -13.70
CA GLY A 2 -15.72 -20.24 -12.64
C GLY A 2 -14.54 -21.21 -12.83
N PHE A 3 -13.36 -20.66 -13.11
CA PHE A 3 -12.14 -21.46 -13.29
C PHE A 3 -11.54 -21.86 -11.93
N PRO A 4 -10.81 -22.99 -11.86
CA PRO A 4 -10.05 -23.32 -10.67
C PRO A 4 -8.99 -22.25 -10.38
N VAL A 5 -8.69 -22.06 -9.10
CA VAL A 5 -7.66 -21.15 -8.58
C VAL A 5 -6.61 -21.95 -7.84
N GLU A 6 -5.37 -21.46 -7.81
CA GLU A 6 -4.23 -22.13 -7.17
C GLU A 6 -4.24 -21.89 -5.64
N LEU A 7 -5.17 -22.55 -4.95
CA LEU A 7 -5.38 -22.44 -3.50
C LEU A 7 -5.89 -23.79 -2.96
N GLU A 8 -5.63 -24.06 -1.67
CA GLU A 8 -6.20 -25.23 -0.99
C GLU A 8 -7.73 -25.09 -0.80
N GLU A 9 -8.18 -23.91 -0.38
CA GLU A 9 -9.59 -23.58 -0.19
C GLU A 9 -9.80 -22.05 -0.36
N MET A 10 -10.97 -21.64 -0.85
CA MET A 10 -11.37 -20.23 -0.95
C MET A 10 -12.87 -20.08 -0.73
N ILE A 11 -13.26 -19.19 0.18
CA ILE A 11 -14.63 -18.70 0.34
C ILE A 11 -14.63 -17.25 -0.11
N PHE A 12 -15.52 -16.88 -1.03
CA PHE A 12 -15.63 -15.52 -1.52
C PHE A 12 -17.07 -15.12 -1.82
N SER A 13 -17.36 -13.83 -1.69
CA SER A 13 -18.63 -13.23 -2.09
C SER A 13 -18.51 -12.65 -3.50
N VAL A 14 -19.59 -12.72 -4.28
CA VAL A 14 -19.65 -12.11 -5.61
C VAL A 14 -19.43 -10.59 -5.50
N GLN A 15 -18.47 -10.08 -6.27
CA GLN A 15 -18.11 -8.66 -6.30
C GLN A 15 -18.66 -8.01 -7.57
N ASP A 16 -19.11 -6.77 -7.47
CA ASP A 16 -19.57 -5.95 -8.60
C ASP A 16 -18.40 -5.47 -9.48
N GLY A 17 -17.19 -5.45 -8.93
CA GLY A 17 -15.99 -5.06 -9.65
C GLY A 17 -14.75 -4.99 -8.79
N MET A 18 -13.62 -4.69 -9.45
CA MET A 18 -12.33 -4.49 -8.81
C MET A 18 -11.70 -3.19 -9.30
N TYR A 19 -11.16 -2.40 -8.38
CA TYR A 19 -10.39 -1.20 -8.66
C TYR A 19 -8.97 -1.37 -8.13
N THR A 20 -7.99 -1.00 -8.96
CA THR A 20 -6.58 -1.06 -8.60
C THR A 20 -5.89 0.25 -8.94
N SER A 21 -5.17 0.82 -7.98
CA SER A 21 -4.22 1.91 -8.21
C SER A 21 -2.82 1.38 -7.92
N ILE A 22 -2.26 0.64 -8.88
CA ILE A 22 -0.91 0.05 -8.82
C ILE A 22 -0.12 0.61 -9.99
N ASN A 23 1.07 1.19 -9.70
CA ASN A 23 2.02 1.68 -10.69
C ASN A 23 1.35 2.51 -11.81
N VAL A 24 0.85 3.70 -11.44
CA VAL A 24 0.22 4.62 -12.40
C VAL A 24 1.31 5.10 -13.37
N PRO A 25 1.28 4.68 -14.65
CA PRO A 25 2.32 5.05 -15.59
C PRO A 25 2.28 6.56 -15.82
N ASP A 26 3.45 7.18 -15.89
CA ASP A 26 3.59 8.59 -16.23
C ASP A 26 2.96 8.86 -17.59
N ASN A 27 1.87 9.63 -17.61
CA ASN A 27 1.41 10.30 -18.82
C ASN A 27 1.89 11.75 -18.76
N MET A 28 3.17 11.96 -19.06
CA MET A 28 3.78 13.30 -19.23
C MET A 28 3.02 14.17 -20.26
N ASN A 29 2.17 13.57 -21.10
CA ASN A 29 1.42 14.24 -22.15
C ASN A 29 0.12 14.92 -21.69
N GLU A 30 -0.41 14.64 -20.48
CA GLU A 30 -1.70 15.21 -20.04
C GLU A 30 -1.58 16.45 -19.13
N GLY A 31 -0.37 16.89 -18.78
CA GLY A 31 -0.16 18.13 -18.00
C GLY A 31 -0.64 18.07 -16.53
N PHE A 32 -1.20 16.94 -16.09
CA PHE A 32 -1.53 16.70 -14.68
C PHE A 32 -0.33 16.10 -13.93
N SER A 33 -0.09 16.56 -12.71
CA SER A 33 0.89 15.92 -11.83
C SER A 33 0.42 14.50 -11.49
N HIS A 34 1.37 13.56 -11.31
CA HIS A 34 1.10 12.18 -10.89
C HIS A 34 0.12 12.12 -9.71
N PHE A 35 0.33 13.00 -8.72
CA PHE A 35 -0.54 13.15 -7.56
C PHE A 35 -2.01 13.46 -7.93
N TYR A 36 -2.26 14.34 -8.91
CA TYR A 36 -3.63 14.69 -9.29
C TYR A 36 -4.37 13.54 -9.98
N ALA A 37 -3.67 12.79 -10.83
CA ALA A 37 -4.24 11.59 -11.46
C ALA A 37 -4.66 10.54 -10.41
N GLU A 38 -3.85 10.40 -9.36
CA GLU A 38 -4.15 9.53 -8.23
C GLU A 38 -5.37 10.01 -7.43
N VAL A 39 -5.45 11.31 -7.13
CA VAL A 39 -6.61 11.92 -6.46
C VAL A 39 -7.90 11.66 -7.24
N LEU A 40 -7.88 11.80 -8.57
CA LEU A 40 -9.05 11.52 -9.41
C LEU A 40 -9.46 10.04 -9.39
N ARG A 41 -8.50 9.11 -9.30
CA ARG A 41 -8.79 7.67 -9.14
C ARG A 41 -9.43 7.37 -7.80
N VAL A 42 -8.86 7.89 -6.71
CA VAL A 42 -9.41 7.73 -5.36
C VAL A 42 -10.84 8.30 -5.30
N LYS A 43 -11.07 9.48 -5.88
CA LYS A 43 -12.40 10.08 -6.00
C LYS A 43 -13.38 9.16 -6.73
N ARG A 44 -12.99 8.60 -7.88
CA ARG A 44 -13.85 7.68 -8.63
C ARG A 44 -14.19 6.44 -7.82
N VAL A 45 -13.23 5.87 -7.09
CA VAL A 45 -13.49 4.71 -6.21
C VAL A 45 -14.45 5.10 -5.09
N ALA A 46 -14.28 6.27 -4.46
CA ALA A 46 -15.18 6.77 -3.43
C ALA A 46 -16.63 6.93 -3.92
N GLU A 47 -16.82 7.44 -5.14
CA GLU A 47 -18.15 7.54 -5.77
C GLU A 47 -18.81 6.16 -5.95
N GLU A 48 -18.05 5.15 -6.36
CA GLU A 48 -18.58 3.79 -6.58
C GLU A 48 -18.87 3.07 -5.26
N VAL A 49 -18.01 3.25 -4.24
CA VAL A 49 -18.24 2.78 -2.87
C VAL A 49 -19.50 3.41 -2.28
N SER A 50 -19.71 4.72 -2.48
CA SER A 50 -20.90 5.43 -1.97
C SER A 50 -22.22 4.96 -2.58
N ARG A 51 -22.17 4.28 -3.74
CA ARG A 51 -23.34 3.67 -4.39
C ARG A 51 -23.71 2.31 -3.80
N GLY A 52 -22.99 1.83 -2.77
CA GLY A 52 -23.27 0.59 -2.07
C GLY A 52 -22.86 -0.68 -2.83
N LYS A 53 -21.95 -0.56 -3.80
CA LYS A 53 -21.40 -1.70 -4.53
C LYS A 53 -20.49 -2.55 -3.63
N ASN A 54 -20.43 -3.85 -3.91
CA ASN A 54 -19.48 -4.78 -3.32
C ASN A 54 -18.21 -4.79 -4.18
N LEU A 55 -17.17 -4.10 -3.73
CA LEU A 55 -15.95 -3.90 -4.52
C LEU A 55 -14.72 -4.46 -3.83
N VAL A 56 -13.76 -4.93 -4.63
CA VAL A 56 -12.38 -5.16 -4.19
C VAL A 56 -11.53 -3.98 -4.63
N ILE A 57 -10.84 -3.35 -3.69
CA ILE A 57 -10.12 -2.11 -3.93
C ILE A 57 -8.68 -2.29 -3.45
N ILE A 58 -7.73 -2.08 -4.34
CA ILE A 58 -6.29 -2.20 -4.06
C ILE A 58 -5.62 -0.87 -4.35
N PHE A 59 -5.03 -0.26 -3.32
CA PHE A 59 -4.21 0.93 -3.44
C PHE A 59 -2.74 0.57 -3.16
N ASP A 60 -1.87 0.89 -4.11
CA ASP A 60 -0.43 0.77 -3.91
C ASP A 60 0.17 2.14 -3.58
N GLU A 61 0.52 2.31 -2.30
CA GLU A 61 1.18 3.50 -1.76
C GLU A 61 0.48 4.81 -2.17
N LEU A 62 -0.63 5.11 -1.48
CA LEU A 62 -1.44 6.31 -1.76
C LEU A 62 -0.64 7.61 -1.71
N PHE A 63 -0.94 8.51 -2.65
CA PHE A 63 -0.51 9.91 -2.71
C PHE A 63 0.99 10.10 -2.95
N LYS A 64 1.58 9.31 -3.87
CA LYS A 64 2.99 9.51 -4.26
C LYS A 64 3.18 10.85 -4.95
N GLY A 65 4.24 11.56 -4.56
CA GLY A 65 4.66 12.81 -5.22
C GLY A 65 4.13 14.09 -4.58
N THR A 66 3.62 14.03 -3.35
CA THR A 66 3.39 15.20 -2.49
C THR A 66 4.36 15.23 -1.30
N ASN A 67 4.24 16.21 -0.42
CA ASN A 67 4.99 16.28 0.83
C ASN A 67 4.68 15.06 1.70
N VAL A 68 5.68 14.49 2.36
CA VAL A 68 5.53 13.34 3.29
C VAL A 68 4.42 13.57 4.31
N LYS A 69 4.28 14.80 4.84
CA LYS A 69 3.22 15.14 5.80
C LYS A 69 1.83 15.11 5.15
N ASP A 70 1.70 15.69 3.96
CA ASP A 70 0.43 15.71 3.24
C ASP A 70 0.02 14.30 2.80
N ALA A 71 0.99 13.48 2.37
CA ALA A 71 0.78 12.08 2.03
C ALA A 71 0.29 11.30 3.25
N TYR A 72 0.96 11.46 4.40
CA TYR A 72 0.53 10.86 5.68
C TYR A 72 -0.90 11.26 6.04
N ASP A 73 -1.21 12.57 6.08
CA ASP A 73 -2.52 13.09 6.49
C ASP A 73 -3.62 12.59 5.54
N ALA A 74 -3.34 12.58 4.23
CA ALA A 74 -4.28 12.09 3.22
C ALA A 74 -4.49 10.57 3.28
N THR A 75 -3.42 9.77 3.44
CA THR A 75 -3.53 8.31 3.56
C THR A 75 -4.36 7.93 4.78
N VAL A 76 -4.14 8.54 5.94
CA VAL A 76 -4.93 8.27 7.15
C VAL A 76 -6.40 8.62 6.91
N ALA A 77 -6.69 9.85 6.49
CA ALA A 77 -8.07 10.32 6.33
C ALA A 77 -8.86 9.49 5.31
N VAL A 78 -8.24 9.13 4.18
CA VAL A 78 -8.89 8.35 3.13
C VAL A 78 -9.09 6.89 3.54
N THR A 79 -8.10 6.28 4.20
CA THR A 79 -8.19 4.89 4.64
C THR A 79 -9.22 4.72 5.76
N GLU A 80 -9.29 5.67 6.70
CA GLU A 80 -10.36 5.72 7.73
C GLU A 80 -11.74 5.81 7.08
N ALA A 81 -11.94 6.74 6.15
CA ALA A 81 -13.23 6.93 5.48
C ALA A 81 -13.67 5.69 4.68
N PHE A 82 -12.73 4.95 4.08
CA PHE A 82 -13.04 3.70 3.39
C PHE A 82 -13.36 2.55 4.35
N ALA A 83 -12.68 2.46 5.49
CA ALA A 83 -12.91 1.38 6.45
C ALA A 83 -14.27 1.44 7.16
N ASP A 84 -14.91 2.60 7.21
CA ASP A 84 -16.30 2.73 7.67
C ASP A 84 -17.31 2.04 6.71
N ASN A 85 -16.90 1.70 5.49
CA ASN A 85 -17.72 0.94 4.55
C ASN A 85 -17.41 -0.56 4.64
N SER A 86 -18.38 -1.34 5.12
CA SER A 86 -18.22 -2.79 5.33
C SER A 86 -18.55 -3.66 4.11
N ASN A 87 -19.08 -3.08 3.02
CA ASN A 87 -19.47 -3.85 1.84
C ASN A 87 -18.29 -4.14 0.90
N CYS A 88 -17.19 -3.40 1.05
CA CYS A 88 -16.02 -3.49 0.20
C CYS A 88 -14.83 -4.14 0.93
N THR A 89 -13.94 -4.74 0.16
CA THR A 89 -12.65 -5.22 0.64
C THR A 89 -11.57 -4.24 0.19
N TYR A 90 -10.76 -3.77 1.14
CA TYR A 90 -9.69 -2.80 0.89
C TYR A 90 -8.33 -3.43 1.19
N ILE A 91 -7.37 -3.23 0.28
CA ILE A 91 -5.97 -3.58 0.46
C ILE A 91 -5.16 -2.32 0.17
N VAL A 92 -4.38 -1.85 1.14
CA VAL A 92 -3.58 -0.63 1.03
C VAL A 92 -2.14 -0.95 1.39
N SER A 93 -1.21 -0.72 0.46
CA SER A 93 0.22 -0.72 0.77
C SER A 93 0.67 0.70 1.15
N THR A 94 1.63 0.82 2.07
CA THR A 94 2.27 2.10 2.39
C THR A 94 3.66 1.87 2.96
N HIS A 95 4.60 2.78 2.66
CA HIS A 95 5.90 2.85 3.34
C HIS A 95 5.86 3.80 4.56
N ILE A 96 4.74 4.49 4.80
CA ILE A 96 4.57 5.44 5.91
C ILE A 96 4.12 4.67 7.15
N VAL A 97 5.10 4.23 7.96
CA VAL A 97 4.87 3.43 9.17
C VAL A 97 3.95 4.15 10.15
N GLU A 98 4.14 5.45 10.32
CA GLU A 98 3.37 6.30 11.23
C GLU A 98 1.88 6.31 10.88
N ALA A 99 1.54 6.22 9.59
CA ALA A 99 0.14 6.17 9.15
C ALA A 99 -0.50 4.85 9.57
N GLY A 100 0.24 3.74 9.42
CA GLY A 100 -0.20 2.43 9.92
C GLY A 100 -0.44 2.43 11.43
N GLU A 101 0.46 3.04 12.21
CA GLU A 101 0.32 3.13 13.67
C GLU A 101 -0.92 3.94 14.06
N THR A 102 -1.14 5.07 13.41
CA THR A 102 -2.30 5.93 13.65
C THR A 102 -3.61 5.24 13.30
N LEU A 103 -3.65 4.53 12.16
CA LEU A 103 -4.82 3.76 11.75
C LEU A 103 -5.12 2.64 12.74
N ARG A 104 -4.10 1.94 13.23
CA ARG A 104 -4.26 0.87 14.23
C ARG A 104 -4.87 1.40 15.53
N ASP A 105 -4.44 2.57 15.97
CA ASP A 105 -4.91 3.15 17.22
C ASP A 105 -6.34 3.72 17.11
N ARG A 106 -6.74 4.14 15.90
CA ARG A 106 -8.06 4.75 15.64
C ARG A 106 -9.12 3.80 15.12
N THR A 107 -8.74 2.68 14.53
CA THR A 107 -9.67 1.74 13.89
C THR A 107 -9.50 0.32 14.41
N GLY A 108 -10.58 -0.26 14.95
CA GLY A 108 -10.56 -1.59 15.56
C GLY A 108 -10.79 -2.75 14.60
N HIS A 109 -11.09 -2.48 13.33
CA HIS A 109 -11.53 -3.48 12.35
C HIS A 109 -10.55 -3.66 11.18
N MET A 110 -9.39 -2.99 11.22
CA MET A 110 -8.34 -3.16 10.21
C MET A 110 -7.35 -4.26 10.59
N GLN A 111 -6.85 -4.97 9.58
CA GLN A 111 -5.74 -5.91 9.72
C GLN A 111 -4.46 -5.24 9.22
N PHE A 112 -3.38 -5.39 9.98
CA PHE A 112 -2.07 -4.88 9.64
C PHE A 112 -1.15 -6.05 9.34
N LEU A 113 -0.58 -6.04 8.14
CA LEU A 113 0.30 -7.09 7.65
C LEU A 113 1.55 -6.47 7.03
N PHE A 114 2.67 -7.17 7.11
CA PHE A 114 3.92 -6.75 6.49
C PHE A 114 4.72 -7.94 5.96
N PHE A 115 5.65 -7.68 5.06
CA PHE A 115 6.64 -8.66 4.61
C PHE A 115 7.94 -8.46 5.41
N PRO A 116 8.32 -9.39 6.30
CA PRO A 116 9.52 -9.24 7.11
C PRO A 116 10.78 -9.54 6.30
N THR A 117 11.87 -8.90 6.70
CA THR A 117 13.21 -9.16 6.19
C THR A 117 14.07 -9.79 7.29
N ILE A 118 14.67 -10.93 7.01
CA ILE A 118 15.59 -11.60 7.94
C ILE A 118 17.02 -11.25 7.54
N MET A 119 17.83 -10.81 8.50
CA MET A 119 19.26 -10.60 8.27
C MET A 119 20.00 -11.94 8.41
N GLU A 120 20.58 -12.45 7.32
CA GLU A 120 21.52 -13.55 7.36
C GLU A 120 22.95 -13.01 7.28
N LYS A 121 23.60 -12.90 8.44
CA LYS A 121 24.86 -12.15 8.61
C LYS A 121 24.66 -10.68 8.24
N GLU A 122 25.17 -10.28 7.07
CA GLU A 122 25.03 -8.92 6.51
C GLU A 122 24.09 -8.88 5.31
N VAL A 123 23.59 -10.02 4.81
CA VAL A 123 22.76 -10.06 3.60
C VAL A 123 21.27 -10.10 3.98
N PRO A 124 20.43 -9.20 3.45
CA PRO A 124 18.99 -9.27 3.67
C PRO A 124 18.38 -10.45 2.90
N ARG A 125 17.58 -11.26 3.59
CA ARG A 125 16.78 -12.34 3.02
C ARG A 125 15.30 -12.01 3.15
N TYR A 126 14.63 -11.93 1.99
CA TYR A 126 13.18 -11.73 1.91
C TYR A 126 12.46 -13.07 1.98
N ILE A 127 11.53 -13.22 2.92
CA ILE A 127 10.80 -14.48 3.07
C ILE A 127 9.58 -14.59 2.15
N TYR A 128 9.14 -13.46 1.57
CA TYR A 128 7.95 -13.36 0.70
C TYR A 128 6.66 -13.94 1.32
N LYS A 129 6.55 -13.89 2.66
CA LYS A 129 5.39 -14.33 3.44
C LYS A 129 4.92 -13.18 4.30
N LEU A 130 3.61 -12.91 4.29
CA LEU A 130 3.02 -11.90 5.17
C LEU A 130 3.09 -12.36 6.62
N GLN A 131 3.32 -11.41 7.52
CA GLN A 131 3.20 -11.54 8.96
C GLN A 131 2.30 -10.46 9.52
N GLU A 132 1.65 -10.75 10.64
CA GLU A 132 0.82 -9.78 11.36
C GLU A 132 1.68 -8.68 12.00
N GLY A 133 1.22 -7.44 11.87
CA GLY A 133 1.84 -6.27 12.47
C GLY A 133 2.20 -5.19 11.45
N ILE A 134 2.89 -4.18 11.94
CA ILE A 134 3.45 -3.08 11.15
C ILE A 134 4.96 -3.27 11.14
N SER A 135 5.56 -3.14 9.97
CA SER A 135 7.01 -3.33 9.81
C SER A 135 7.81 -2.34 10.66
N ALA A 136 8.81 -2.84 11.38
CA ALA A 136 9.85 -2.03 12.03
C ALA A 136 11.16 -1.99 11.21
N ASP A 137 11.18 -2.61 10.03
CA ASP A 137 12.38 -2.84 9.25
C ASP A 137 12.87 -1.54 8.58
N ARG A 138 13.92 -0.93 9.14
CA ARG A 138 14.65 0.18 8.52
C ARG A 138 15.96 -0.31 7.90
N HIS A 139 15.86 -1.12 6.85
CA HIS A 139 17.03 -1.74 6.21
C HIS A 139 17.66 -0.95 5.06
N GLY A 140 17.02 0.14 4.60
CA GLY A 140 17.52 0.94 3.47
C GLY A 140 18.98 1.39 3.63
N MET A 141 19.35 1.88 4.81
CA MET A 141 20.75 2.30 5.08
C MET A 141 21.74 1.13 5.13
N LYS A 142 21.32 -0.04 5.62
CA LYS A 142 22.17 -1.24 5.61
C LYS A 142 22.46 -1.69 4.18
N ILE A 143 21.45 -1.66 3.31
CA ILE A 143 21.62 -1.96 1.88
C ILE A 143 22.61 -0.99 1.25
N ILE A 144 22.43 0.33 1.47
CA ILE A 144 23.36 1.36 0.95
C ILE A 144 24.81 1.13 1.43
N MET A 145 24.98 0.73 2.69
CA MET A 145 26.30 0.41 3.25
C MET A 145 26.90 -0.87 2.66
N ASN A 146 26.10 -1.93 2.49
CA ASN A 146 26.53 -3.21 1.91
C ASN A 146 26.94 -3.09 0.44
N GLU A 147 26.24 -2.26 -0.33
CA GLU A 147 26.59 -1.94 -1.72
C GLU A 147 27.87 -1.07 -1.81
N GLY A 148 28.43 -0.65 -0.68
CA GLY A 148 29.68 0.10 -0.63
C GLY A 148 29.59 1.50 -1.24
N ILE A 149 28.38 2.01 -1.54
CA ILE A 149 28.15 3.28 -2.26
C ILE A 149 28.91 4.42 -1.58
N VAL A 150 28.84 4.48 -0.25
CA VAL A 150 29.53 5.52 0.54
C VAL A 150 31.06 5.38 0.47
N ASN A 151 31.58 4.15 0.43
CA ASN A 151 33.03 3.89 0.35
C ASN A 151 33.57 4.21 -1.03
N ILE A 152 32.83 3.84 -2.09
CA ILE A 152 33.13 4.18 -3.48
C ILE A 152 33.23 5.70 -3.64
N ILE A 153 32.25 6.46 -3.12
CA ILE A 153 32.26 7.94 -3.18
C ILE A 153 33.43 8.52 -2.39
N LYS A 154 33.82 7.92 -1.26
CA LYS A 154 34.92 8.37 -0.42
C LYS A 154 36.31 7.93 -0.90
N GLY A 155 36.39 7.09 -1.93
CA GLY A 155 37.66 6.59 -2.47
C GLY A 155 38.42 5.65 -1.53
N ALA A 156 37.69 4.89 -0.72
CA ALA A 156 38.23 3.90 0.23
C ALA A 156 38.04 2.46 -0.27
#